data_AF-A0A7S1D265-F1
#
_entry.id   AF-A0A7S1D265-F1
#
_cell.length_a   1.000
_cell.length_b   1.000
_cell.length_c   1.000
_cell.angle_alpha   90.00
_cell.angle_beta   90.00
_cell.angle_gamma   90.00
#
_symmetry.space_group_name_H-M   'P 1'
#
loop_
_entity.id
_entity.type
_entity.pdbx_description
1 polymer ?
#
loop_
_entity_poly.entity_id
_entity_poly.type
_entity_poly.pdbx_seq_one_letter_code
_entity_poly.pdbx_strand_id
1 'polypeptide(L)'
;LTAKNEFIKISGALNEKGFVETDKYFRVNGSKGNVFAFGDCCTTLPNAGAQLTGNAGYIAHNIKTVLEGGLAENDTSTLKSFQMGMAAAIATTGPDGGVFQSPWFH
;
A
#
# COMPACT_ATOMS: atom_id res chain seq x y z
N LEU A 1 -18.86 15.54 4.27
CA LEU A 1 -17.57 15.84 4.94
C LEU A 1 -16.45 15.38 4.02
N THR A 2 -15.95 16.24 3.14
CA THR A 2 -14.71 16.00 2.38
C THR A 2 -13.56 16.60 3.18
N ALA A 3 -13.16 15.93 4.25
CA ALA A 3 -11.90 16.24 4.91
C ALA A 3 -10.79 15.77 3.95
N LYS A 4 -10.21 16.70 3.20
CA LYS A 4 -8.98 16.42 2.46
C LYS A 4 -7.89 16.15 3.49
N ASN A 5 -7.02 15.17 3.24
CA ASN A 5 -5.91 14.85 4.12
C ASN A 5 -4.97 16.08 4.26
N GLU A 6 -5.02 16.78 5.39
CA GLU A 6 -4.22 17.99 5.65
C GLU A 6 -2.81 17.68 6.20
N PHE A 7 -2.56 16.41 6.54
CA PHE A 7 -1.29 15.97 7.12
C PHE A 7 -0.19 15.87 6.05
N ILE A 8 -0.53 15.40 4.85
CA ILE A 8 0.41 15.23 3.74
C ILE A 8 0.54 16.55 2.96
N LYS A 9 1.71 17.19 3.02
CA LYS A 9 2.02 18.46 2.32
C LYS A 9 2.87 18.28 1.06
N ILE A 10 3.08 17.04 0.62
CA ILE A 10 3.90 16.72 -0.55
C ILE A 10 3.05 16.97 -1.82
N SER A 11 3.52 17.86 -2.70
CA SER A 11 2.83 18.16 -3.95
C SER A 11 2.71 16.90 -4.83
N GLY A 12 1.51 16.61 -5.30
CA GLY A 12 1.23 15.43 -6.13
C GLY A 12 1.16 14.10 -5.37
N ALA A 13 1.27 14.11 -4.03
CA ALA A 13 1.17 12.90 -3.23
C ALA A 13 -0.28 12.43 -3.01
N LEU A 14 -1.26 13.33 -3.12
CA LEU A 14 -2.67 13.01 -2.89
C LEU A 14 -3.45 13.00 -4.19
N ASN A 15 -4.35 12.04 -4.36
CA ASN A 15 -5.36 12.09 -5.42
C ASN A 15 -6.53 13.03 -5.06
N GLU A 16 -7.48 13.19 -5.98
CA GLU A 16 -8.64 14.06 -5.82
C GLU A 16 -9.54 13.71 -4.62
N LYS A 17 -9.48 12.44 -4.18
CA LYS A 17 -10.22 11.92 -3.02
C LYS A 17 -9.44 12.05 -1.71
N GLY A 18 -8.20 12.54 -1.75
CA GLY A 18 -7.35 12.75 -0.57
C GLY A 18 -6.59 11.51 -0.09
N PHE A 19 -6.52 10.44 -0.89
CA PHE A 19 -5.67 9.28 -0.59
C PHE A 19 -4.25 9.49 -1.15
N VAL A 20 -3.28 8.89 -0.47
CA VAL A 20 -1.88 8.92 -0.90
C VAL A 20 -1.68 8.01 -2.12
N GLU A 21 -1.08 8.57 -3.18
CA GLU A 21 -0.66 7.82 -4.35
C GLU A 21 0.79 7.37 -4.16
N THR A 22 1.04 6.07 -4.34
CA THR A 22 2.38 5.49 -4.28
C THR A 22 2.70 4.69 -5.52
N ASP A 23 3.99 4.61 -5.83
CA ASP A 23 4.48 3.72 -6.88
C ASP A 23 4.43 2.24 -6.44
N LYS A 24 4.87 1.34 -7.33
CA LYS A 24 4.86 -0.10 -7.05
C LYS A 24 5.77 -0.52 -5.90
N TYR A 25 6.61 0.36 -5.36
CA TYR A 25 7.54 0.12 -4.26
C TYR A 25 7.08 0.78 -2.95
N PHE A 26 5.82 1.26 -2.91
CA PHE A 26 5.22 2.00 -1.79
C PHE A 26 5.80 3.40 -1.57
N ARG A 27 6.54 3.96 -2.55
CA ARG A 27 7.09 5.31 -2.43
C ARG A 27 6.04 6.33 -2.80
N VAL A 28 5.86 7.34 -1.96
CA VAL A 28 4.89 8.42 -2.18
C VAL A 28 5.31 9.25 -3.39
N ASN A 29 4.38 9.49 -4.31
CA ASN A 29 4.63 10.31 -5.49
C ASN A 29 5.06 11.73 -5.07
N GLY A 30 6.09 12.27 -5.73
CA GLY A 30 6.65 13.59 -5.41
C GLY A 30 7.56 13.64 -4.17
N SER A 31 7.73 12.53 -3.44
CA SER A 31 8.58 12.48 -2.23
C SER A 31 10.08 12.33 -2.48
N LYS A 32 10.49 12.25 -3.75
CA LYS A 32 11.87 11.95 -4.15
C LYS A 32 12.40 10.63 -3.57
N GLY A 33 11.50 9.65 -3.41
CA GLY A 33 11.83 8.31 -2.92
C GLY A 33 12.07 8.20 -1.42
N ASN A 34 11.85 9.27 -0.64
CA ASN A 34 12.16 9.31 0.79
C ASN A 34 10.96 9.09 1.71
N VAL A 35 9.74 9.10 1.16
CA VAL A 35 8.52 8.87 1.94
C VAL A 35 7.81 7.65 1.41
N PHE A 36 7.38 6.79 2.32
CA PHE A 36 6.65 5.57 2.02
C PHE A 36 5.25 5.63 2.66
N ALA A 37 4.26 5.04 1.99
CA ALA A 37 2.92 4.90 2.53
C ALA A 37 2.35 3.52 2.21
N PHE A 38 1.55 2.98 3.13
CA PHE A 38 0.95 1.65 3.02
C PHE A 38 -0.34 1.55 3.85
N GLY A 39 -1.19 0.59 3.50
CA GLY A 39 -2.49 0.40 4.15
C GLY A 39 -3.53 1.39 3.70
N ASP A 40 -4.53 1.63 4.54
CA ASP A 40 -5.77 2.34 4.17
C ASP A 40 -5.59 3.82 3.77
N CYS A 41 -4.42 4.39 4.02
CA CYS A 41 -4.11 5.77 3.63
C CYS A 41 -3.76 5.92 2.14
N CYS A 42 -3.51 4.82 1.43
CA CYS A 42 -3.07 4.81 0.03
C CYS A 42 -3.94 3.91 -0.85
N THR A 43 -3.89 4.13 -2.16
CA THR A 43 -4.75 3.47 -3.16
C THR A 43 -4.06 2.35 -3.95
N THR A 44 -2.78 2.10 -3.68
CA THR A 44 -1.95 1.17 -4.46
C THR A 44 -2.42 -0.28 -4.36
N LEU A 45 -2.99 -0.67 -3.22
CA LEU A 45 -3.59 -1.98 -3.00
C LEU A 45 -5.02 -1.82 -2.49
N PRO A 46 -5.90 -2.81 -2.67
CA PRO A 46 -7.20 -2.82 -2.02
C PRO A 46 -7.06 -2.63 -0.50
N ASN A 47 -7.92 -1.79 0.09
CA ASN A 47 -7.99 -1.56 1.54
C ASN A 47 -8.51 -2.82 2.23
N ALA A 48 -7.61 -3.77 2.48
CA ALA A 48 -7.88 -5.04 3.10
C ALA A 48 -6.70 -5.45 3.98
N GLY A 49 -6.99 -5.94 5.19
CA GLY A 49 -5.96 -6.39 6.14
C GLY A 49 -5.02 -7.47 5.56
N ALA A 50 -5.53 -8.33 4.67
CA ALA A 50 -4.71 -9.34 4.00
C ALA A 50 -3.62 -8.72 3.09
N GLN A 51 -3.94 -7.61 2.40
CA GLN A 51 -2.98 -6.92 1.54
C GLN A 51 -1.89 -6.22 2.38
N LEU A 52 -2.29 -5.60 3.50
CA LEU A 52 -1.37 -5.00 4.45
C LEU A 52 -0.39 -6.04 4.99
N THR A 53 -0.89 -7.14 5.55
CA THR A 53 -0.06 -8.19 6.15
C THR A 53 0.84 -8.87 5.11
N GLY A 54 0.33 -9.15 3.91
CA GLY A 54 1.11 -9.77 2.83
C GLY A 54 2.27 -8.92 2.31
N ASN A 55 2.18 -7.59 2.45
CA ASN A 55 3.17 -6.66 1.92
C ASN A 55 4.03 -5.97 3.00
N ALA A 56 3.77 -6.19 4.29
CA ALA A 56 4.53 -5.57 5.38
C ALA A 56 6.05 -5.81 5.29
N GLY A 57 6.47 -7.02 4.88
CA GLY A 57 7.89 -7.34 4.68
C GLY A 57 8.53 -6.62 3.48
N TYR A 58 7.75 -6.25 2.47
CA TYR A 58 8.23 -5.57 1.27
C TYR A 58 8.52 -4.10 1.57
N ILE A 59 7.60 -3.42 2.26
CA ILE A 59 7.82 -2.04 2.67
C ILE A 59 8.96 -1.93 3.69
N ALA A 60 9.04 -2.83 4.67
CA ALA A 60 10.15 -2.85 5.63
C ALA A 60 11.51 -3.05 4.94
N HIS A 61 11.58 -3.96 3.96
CA HIS A 61 12.77 -4.15 3.13
C HIS A 61 13.12 -2.85 2.39
N ASN A 62 12.15 -2.22 1.70
CA ASN A 62 12.40 -1.02 0.90
C ASN A 62 12.89 0.16 1.76
N ILE A 63 12.26 0.40 2.92
CA ILE A 63 12.68 1.45 3.86
C ILE A 63 14.12 1.19 4.32
N LYS A 64 14.42 -0.05 4.72
CA LYS A 64 15.77 -0.45 5.14
C LYS A 64 16.79 -0.23 4.03
N THR A 65 16.48 -0.65 2.80
CA THR A 65 17.37 -0.48 1.65
C THR A 65 17.66 0.99 1.34
N VAL A 66 16.66 1.88 1.43
CA VAL A 66 16.88 3.32 1.26
C VAL A 66 17.77 3.90 2.36
N LEU A 67 17.54 3.50 3.62
CA LEU A 67 18.32 3.96 4.77
C LEU A 67 19.77 3.49 4.74
N GLU A 68 20.03 2.25 4.35
CA GLU A 68 21.37 1.64 4.35
C GLU A 68 22.16 1.95 3.07
N GLY A 69 21.47 2.00 1.93
CA GLY A 69 22.12 2.04 0.61
C GLY A 69 22.33 3.43 0.03
N GLY A 70 21.69 4.47 0.58
CA GLY A 70 21.74 5.81 -0.01
C GLY A 70 21.31 5.80 -1.49
N LEU A 71 20.30 4.99 -1.83
CA LEU A 71 19.81 4.84 -3.19
C LEU A 71 19.51 6.22 -3.80
N ALA A 72 20.01 6.46 -5.00
CA ALA A 72 19.59 7.63 -5.77
C ALA A 72 18.05 7.59 -5.93
N GLU A 73 17.41 8.75 -6.04
CA GLU A 73 15.95 8.92 -6.11
C GLU A 73 15.25 7.94 -7.07
N ASN A 74 15.91 7.57 -8.18
CA ASN A 74 15.39 6.71 -9.23
C ASN A 74 15.97 5.29 -9.25
N ASP A 75 16.88 4.95 -8.34
CA ASP A 75 17.40 3.58 -8.26
C ASP A 75 16.41 2.69 -7.51
N THR A 76 15.81 1.76 -8.24
CA THR A 76 14.84 0.79 -7.72
C THR A 76 15.32 -0.65 -7.88
N SER A 77 16.61 -0.86 -8.20
CA SER A 77 17.17 -2.17 -8.56
C SER A 77 17.08 -3.20 -7.43
N THR A 78 17.12 -2.72 -6.18
CA THR A 78 17.10 -3.52 -4.95
C THR A 78 15.78 -3.44 -4.20
N LEU A 79 14.83 -2.63 -4.68
CA LEU A 79 13.51 -2.47 -4.09
C LEU A 79 12.58 -3.60 -4.54
N LYS A 80 11.75 -4.07 -3.61
CA LYS A 80 10.73 -5.07 -3.85
C LYS A 80 9.42 -4.40 -4.21
N SER A 81 8.87 -4.73 -5.37
CA SER A 81 7.54 -4.28 -5.75
C SER A 81 6.47 -5.00 -4.93
N PHE A 82 5.36 -4.32 -4.65
CA PHE A 82 4.22 -4.94 -4.00
C PHE A 82 3.79 -6.22 -4.71
N GLN A 83 3.22 -7.15 -3.95
CA GLN A 83 2.52 -8.29 -4.48
C GLN A 83 1.03 -8.07 -4.26
N MET A 84 0.27 -8.14 -5.37
CA MET A 84 -1.17 -8.22 -5.27
C MET A 84 -1.50 -9.62 -4.74
N GLY A 85 -1.81 -9.70 -3.45
CA GLY A 85 -2.28 -10.95 -2.87
C GLY A 85 -3.59 -11.36 -3.54
N MET A 86 -3.79 -12.64 -3.76
CA MET A 86 -5.11 -13.16 -4.10
C MET A 86 -6.05 -12.86 -2.93
N ALA A 87 -6.90 -11.85 -3.10
CA ALA A 87 -7.81 -11.41 -2.06
C ALA A 87 -8.91 -12.47 -1.92
N ALA A 88 -8.83 -13.25 -0.85
CA ALA A 88 -9.99 -13.95 -0.34
C ALA A 88 -10.78 -12.98 0.55
N ALA A 89 -12.09 -12.95 0.39
CA ALA A 89 -12.98 -12.17 1.24
C ALA A 89 -13.83 -13.13 2.08
N ILE A 90 -13.91 -12.87 3.38
CA ILE A 90 -14.75 -13.62 4.32
C ILE A 90 -15.67 -12.59 5.00
N ALA A 91 -16.97 -12.88 5.04
CA ALA A 91 -17.92 -12.13 5.84
C ALA A 91 -18.82 -13.09 6.62
N THR A 92 -18.91 -12.90 7.93
CA THR A 92 -19.81 -13.69 8.78
C THR A 92 -21.23 -13.12 8.70
N THR A 93 -22.23 -13.99 8.63
CA THR A 93 -23.67 -13.63 8.64
C THR A 93 -24.36 -14.08 9.93
N GLY A 94 -23.62 -14.74 10.83
CA GLY A 94 -24.05 -15.21 12.15
C GLY A 94 -22.97 -16.10 12.78
N PRO A 95 -23.19 -16.66 13.98
CA PRO A 95 -22.23 -17.56 14.62
C PRO A 95 -21.89 -18.79 13.78
N ASP A 96 -22.87 -19.29 13.02
CA ASP A 96 -22.78 -20.54 12.25
C ASP A 96 -22.88 -20.30 10.74
N GLY A 97 -22.74 -19.06 10.29
CA GLY A 97 -22.99 -18.68 8.90
C GLY A 97 -22.00 -17.64 8.38
N GLY A 98 -21.65 -17.76 7.12
CA GLY A 98 -20.83 -16.78 6.43
C GLY A 98 -20.78 -17.01 4.93
N VAL A 99 -20.23 -16.02 4.25
CA VAL A 99 -19.91 -16.09 2.83
C VAL A 99 -18.40 -15.96 2.66
N PHE A 100 -17.88 -16.72 1.70
CA PHE A 100 -16.47 -16.74 1.35
C PHE A 100 -16.35 -16.60 -0.15
N GLN A 101 -15.46 -15.71 -0.58
CA GLN A 101 -15.03 -15.61 -1.96
C GLN A 101 -13.55 -15.89 -2.02
N SER A 102 -13.17 -16.88 -2.83
CA SER A 102 -11.79 -17.19 -3.17
C SER A 102 -11.65 -17.27 -4.67
N PRO A 103 -10.48 -16.92 -5.24
CA PRO A 103 -10.31 -16.97 -6.68
C PRO A 103 -10.16 -18.40 -7.21
N TRP A 104 -10.19 -19.42 -6.34
CA TRP A 104 -10.07 -20.83 -6.70
C TRP A 104 -11.41 -21.56 -6.83
N PHE A 105 -12.53 -20.92 -6.48
CA PHE A 105 -13.87 -21.49 -6.58
C PHE A 105 -14.77 -20.49 -7.34
N HIS A 106 -15.16 -20.86 -8.55
CA HIS A 106 -16.10 -20.11 -9.41
C HIS A 106 -17.43 -20.86 -9.48
#